data_AF-A0A6P2FHV2-F1
#
_entry.id   AF-A0A6P2FHV2-F1
#
_cell.length_a   1.000
_cell.length_b   1.000
_cell.length_c   1.000
_cell.angle_alpha   90.00
_cell.angle_beta   90.00
_cell.angle_gamma   90.00
#
_symmetry.space_group_name_H-M   'P 1'
#
loop_
_entity.id
_entity.type
_entity.pdbx_description
1 polymer ?
#
loop_
_entity_poly.entity_id
_entity_poly.type
_entity_poly.pdbx_seq_one_letter_code
_entity_poly.pdbx_strand_id
1 'polypeptide(L)'
;MAVKRRRTPRGPSLIERAVAAKVDREIREAIAVEVRSTFTSAQIHALTGSDSGEMVNKAGRMFFVVLGAAVADGLDPSLPEIRILRGAANAVYDQAGEEVITEASRASIVSGLLACERLLAELDFDSVTESAFELHCLLERGAVRWSDFEPLIEAVSA
;
A
#
# COMPACT_ATOMS: atom_id res chain seq x y z
N MET A 1 30.90 -0.10 -51.82
CA MET A 1 30.28 0.44 -50.59
C MET A 1 29.67 -0.73 -49.81
N ALA A 2 30.18 -1.03 -48.61
CA ALA A 2 29.68 -2.14 -47.78
C ALA A 2 28.60 -1.63 -46.81
N VAL A 3 27.38 -2.17 -46.93
CA VAL A 3 26.25 -1.85 -46.04
C VAL A 3 26.51 -2.49 -44.67
N LYS A 4 26.84 -1.68 -43.66
CA LYS A 4 26.88 -2.11 -42.25
C LYS A 4 25.46 -2.45 -41.78
N ARG A 5 25.12 -3.74 -41.74
CA ARG A 5 23.89 -4.20 -41.08
C ARG A 5 24.00 -3.94 -39.58
N ARG A 6 23.21 -3.00 -39.04
CA ARG A 6 23.03 -2.83 -37.59
C ARG A 6 22.42 -4.13 -37.05
N ARG A 7 23.10 -4.79 -36.10
CA ARG A 7 22.51 -5.89 -35.32
C ARG A 7 21.42 -5.31 -34.43
N THR A 8 20.19 -5.77 -34.62
CA THR A 8 19.09 -5.54 -33.67
C THR A 8 19.45 -6.21 -32.34
N PRO A 9 19.21 -5.58 -31.18
CA PRO A 9 19.47 -6.22 -29.89
C PRO A 9 18.65 -7.51 -29.78
N ARG A 10 19.30 -8.61 -29.39
CA ARG A 10 18.62 -9.88 -29.07
C ARG A 10 17.84 -9.64 -27.77
N GLY A 11 16.53 -9.92 -27.79
CA GLY A 11 15.72 -9.90 -26.58
C GLY A 11 16.21 -10.93 -25.54
N PRO A 12 15.75 -10.82 -24.29
CA PRO A 12 16.21 -11.68 -23.21
C PRO A 12 15.93 -13.16 -23.53
N SER A 13 16.91 -14.00 -23.22
CA SER A 13 16.86 -15.45 -23.31
C SER A 13 15.80 -16.04 -22.38
N LEU A 14 15.43 -17.30 -22.63
CA LEU A 14 14.48 -18.03 -21.76
C LEU A 14 14.97 -18.13 -20.32
N ILE A 15 16.29 -18.25 -20.11
CA ILE A 15 16.90 -18.29 -18.78
C ILE A 15 16.77 -16.93 -18.10
N GLU A 16 17.10 -15.83 -18.80
CA GLU A 16 16.96 -14.47 -18.25
C GLU A 16 15.51 -14.16 -17.87
N ARG A 17 14.54 -14.60 -18.69
CA ARG A 17 13.11 -14.48 -18.38
C ARG A 17 12.69 -15.29 -17.16
N ALA A 18 13.13 -16.55 -17.06
CA ALA A 18 12.81 -17.41 -15.93
C ALA A 18 13.41 -16.91 -14.61
N VAL A 19 14.66 -16.39 -14.67
CA VAL A 19 15.31 -15.76 -13.51
C VAL A 19 14.57 -14.50 -13.09
N ALA A 20 14.21 -13.62 -14.02
CA ALA A 20 13.44 -12.41 -13.71
C ALA A 20 12.09 -12.74 -13.04
N ALA A 21 11.34 -13.71 -13.57
CA ALA A 21 10.07 -14.13 -13.00
C ALA A 21 10.22 -14.75 -11.60
N LYS A 22 11.31 -15.49 -11.36
CA LYS A 22 11.59 -16.06 -10.03
C LYS A 22 11.91 -14.95 -9.01
N VAL A 23 12.77 -14.00 -9.38
CA VAL A 23 13.15 -12.88 -8.51
C VAL A 23 11.91 -12.03 -8.20
N ASP A 24 11.08 -11.74 -9.19
CA ASP A 24 9.82 -11.04 -9.01
C ASP A 24 8.93 -11.76 -7.98
N ARG A 25 8.74 -13.07 -8.11
CA ARG A 25 7.96 -13.85 -7.13
C ARG A 25 8.54 -13.79 -5.71
N GLU A 26 9.85 -13.92 -5.54
CA GLU A 26 10.49 -13.85 -4.21
C GLU A 26 10.32 -12.48 -3.57
N ILE A 27 10.42 -11.39 -4.35
CA ILE A 27 10.15 -10.02 -3.89
C ILE A 27 8.70 -9.88 -3.44
N ARG A 28 7.76 -10.37 -4.25
CA ARG A 28 6.31 -10.35 -3.96
C ARG A 28 5.96 -11.10 -2.68
N GLU A 29 6.51 -12.30 -2.47
CA GLU A 29 6.31 -13.08 -1.25
C GLU A 29 6.85 -12.35 -0.01
N ALA A 30 8.03 -11.73 -0.10
CA ALA A 30 8.61 -10.95 0.99
C ALA A 30 7.73 -9.73 1.34
N ILE A 31 7.22 -9.04 0.32
CA ILE A 31 6.32 -7.89 0.48
C ILE A 31 5.01 -8.31 1.16
N ALA A 32 4.42 -9.43 0.77
CA ALA A 32 3.19 -9.93 1.41
C ALA A 32 3.39 -10.25 2.91
N VAL A 33 4.55 -10.78 3.28
CA VAL A 33 4.91 -10.99 4.70
C VAL A 33 5.05 -9.66 5.43
N GLU A 34 5.71 -8.68 4.81
CA GLU A 34 5.89 -7.32 5.37
C GLU A 34 4.57 -6.59 5.57
N VAL A 35 3.63 -6.68 4.63
CA VAL A 35 2.28 -6.09 4.75
C VAL A 35 1.56 -6.65 5.98
N ARG A 36 1.58 -7.98 6.16
CA ARG A 36 0.94 -8.61 7.32
C ARG A 36 1.62 -8.23 8.64
N SER A 37 2.95 -8.15 8.66
CA SER A 37 3.69 -7.69 9.85
C SER A 37 3.36 -6.24 10.19
N THR A 38 3.34 -5.36 9.18
CA THR A 38 2.98 -3.94 9.31
C THR A 38 1.56 -3.80 9.84
N PHE A 39 0.63 -4.61 9.35
CA PHE A 39 -0.75 -4.62 9.82
C PHE A 39 -0.87 -4.95 11.31
N THR A 40 -0.23 -6.04 11.75
CA THR A 40 -0.21 -6.42 13.17
C THR A 40 0.44 -5.33 14.03
N SER A 41 1.56 -4.75 13.60
CA SER A 41 2.20 -3.65 14.31
C SER A 41 1.29 -2.42 14.41
N ALA A 42 0.62 -2.03 13.32
CA ALA A 42 -0.30 -0.90 13.30
C ALA A 42 -1.43 -1.08 14.33
N GLN A 43 -2.03 -2.29 14.40
CA GLN A 43 -3.04 -2.61 15.40
C GLN A 43 -2.50 -2.50 16.83
N ILE A 44 -1.30 -3.03 17.09
CA ILE A 44 -0.67 -2.95 18.43
C ILE A 44 -0.47 -1.48 18.83
N HIS A 45 0.14 -0.66 17.98
CA HIS A 45 0.39 0.76 18.28
C HIS A 45 -0.91 1.55 18.48
N ALA A 46 -1.94 1.25 17.68
CA ALA A 46 -3.24 1.88 17.81
C ALA A 46 -3.92 1.54 19.14
N LEU A 47 -3.67 0.34 19.70
CA LEU A 47 -4.22 -0.11 20.98
C LEU A 47 -3.39 0.33 22.20
N THR A 48 -2.06 0.36 22.10
CA THR A 48 -1.16 0.68 23.22
C THR A 48 -0.85 2.18 23.35
N GLY A 49 -1.06 2.94 22.28
CA GLY A 49 -1.07 4.40 22.29
C GLY A 49 0.23 5.10 22.64
N SER A 50 1.35 4.38 22.62
CA SER A 50 2.62 4.85 23.15
C SER A 50 3.40 5.75 22.19
N ASP A 51 3.09 5.72 20.88
CA ASP A 51 3.79 6.48 19.85
C ASP A 51 2.85 6.86 18.69
N SER A 52 2.56 8.17 18.58
CA SER A 52 1.70 8.75 17.53
C SER A 52 2.33 8.58 16.15
N GLY A 53 3.63 8.82 16.03
CA GLY A 53 4.36 8.79 14.76
C GLY A 53 4.44 7.38 14.19
N GLU A 54 4.77 6.39 15.02
CA GLU A 54 4.77 4.99 14.59
C GLU A 54 3.37 4.50 14.20
N MET A 55 2.33 4.90 14.95
CA MET A 55 0.97 4.53 14.59
C MET A 55 0.54 5.12 13.24
N VAL A 56 0.79 6.41 13.01
CA VAL A 56 0.53 7.10 11.72
C VAL A 56 1.31 6.42 10.59
N ASN A 57 2.59 6.15 10.79
CA ASN A 57 3.46 5.52 9.79
C ASN A 57 2.95 4.12 9.42
N LYS A 58 2.63 3.27 10.39
CA LYS A 58 2.19 1.89 10.14
C LYS A 58 0.77 1.85 9.58
N ALA A 59 -0.15 2.65 10.11
CA ALA A 59 -1.52 2.71 9.61
C ALA A 59 -1.58 3.30 8.19
N GLY A 60 -0.86 4.40 7.93
CA GLY A 60 -0.79 5.01 6.61
C GLY A 60 -0.31 4.04 5.55
N ARG A 61 0.76 3.29 5.80
CA ARG A 61 1.24 2.23 4.88
C ARG A 61 0.16 1.22 4.53
N MET A 62 -0.58 0.75 5.54
CA MET A 62 -1.67 -0.21 5.31
C MET A 62 -2.82 0.40 4.51
N PHE A 63 -3.18 1.65 4.79
CA PHE A 63 -4.26 2.34 4.08
C PHE A 63 -3.88 2.56 2.62
N PHE A 64 -2.64 2.95 2.35
CA PHE A 64 -2.12 3.09 0.98
C PHE A 64 -2.24 1.76 0.22
N VAL A 65 -1.72 0.66 0.79
CA VAL A 65 -1.72 -0.65 0.14
C VAL A 65 -3.13 -1.10 -0.19
N VAL A 66 -4.03 -1.05 0.79
CA VAL A 66 -5.41 -1.53 0.62
C VAL A 66 -6.22 -0.64 -0.32
N LEU A 67 -6.02 0.69 -0.29
CA LEU A 67 -6.66 1.59 -1.26
C LEU A 67 -6.17 1.32 -2.69
N GLY A 68 -4.86 1.19 -2.89
CA GLY A 68 -4.30 0.89 -4.22
C GLY A 68 -4.81 -0.44 -4.79
N ALA A 69 -4.90 -1.47 -3.94
CA ALA A 69 -5.46 -2.76 -4.32
C ALA A 69 -6.96 -2.67 -4.64
N ALA A 70 -7.73 -1.95 -3.83
CA ALA A 70 -9.15 -1.74 -4.06
C ALA A 70 -9.44 -0.99 -5.38
N VAL A 71 -8.58 -0.02 -5.73
CA VAL A 71 -8.65 0.67 -7.03
C VAL A 71 -8.33 -0.29 -8.17
N ALA A 72 -7.27 -1.10 -8.04
CA ALA A 72 -6.87 -2.07 -9.06
C ALA A 72 -7.95 -3.13 -9.32
N ASP A 73 -8.62 -3.59 -8.26
CA ASP A 73 -9.72 -4.56 -8.34
C ASP A 73 -11.06 -3.93 -8.76
N GLY A 74 -11.14 -2.60 -8.84
CA GLY A 74 -12.35 -1.89 -9.21
C GLY A 74 -13.49 -2.07 -8.20
N LEU A 75 -13.16 -2.13 -6.91
CA LEU A 75 -14.16 -2.25 -5.85
C LEU A 75 -15.12 -1.06 -5.85
N ASP A 76 -16.38 -1.33 -5.53
CA ASP A 76 -17.43 -0.30 -5.47
C ASP A 76 -17.09 0.77 -4.40
N PRO A 77 -16.94 2.04 -4.80
CA PRO A 77 -16.72 3.18 -3.90
C PRO A 77 -17.79 3.34 -2.80
N SER A 78 -18.99 2.80 -3.03
CA SER A 78 -20.11 2.85 -2.11
C SER A 78 -20.01 1.85 -0.94
N LEU A 79 -19.04 0.93 -0.97
CA LEU A 79 -18.82 -0.04 0.10
C LEU A 79 -18.53 0.68 1.43
N PRO A 80 -19.11 0.21 2.55
CA PRO A 80 -18.85 0.79 3.87
C PRO A 80 -17.37 0.85 4.22
N GLU A 81 -16.63 -0.21 3.93
CA GLU A 81 -15.19 -0.34 4.18
C GLU A 81 -14.38 0.73 3.46
N ILE A 82 -14.72 1.02 2.20
CA ILE A 82 -14.05 2.05 1.39
C ILE A 82 -14.29 3.44 1.98
N ARG A 83 -15.53 3.74 2.41
CA ARG A 83 -15.85 5.00 3.09
C ARG A 83 -15.10 5.15 4.42
N ILE A 84 -15.02 4.07 5.21
CA ILE A 84 -14.25 4.05 6.47
C ILE A 84 -12.77 4.31 6.18
N LEU A 85 -12.21 3.64 5.18
CA LEU A 85 -10.80 3.73 4.85
C LEU A 85 -10.41 5.14 4.39
N ARG A 86 -11.27 5.81 3.62
CA ARG A 86 -11.10 7.23 3.25
C ARG A 86 -11.09 8.15 4.47
N GLY A 87 -12.03 7.97 5.39
CA GLY A 87 -12.08 8.74 6.64
C GLY A 87 -10.85 8.52 7.52
N ALA A 88 -10.38 7.27 7.57
CA ALA A 88 -9.17 6.91 8.31
C ALA A 88 -7.90 7.48 7.67
N ALA A 89 -7.81 7.53 6.34
CA ALA A 89 -6.69 8.17 5.63
C ALA A 89 -6.60 9.67 5.94
N ASN A 90 -7.74 10.37 5.96
CA ASN A 90 -7.78 11.78 6.40
C ASN A 90 -7.34 11.91 7.86
N ALA A 91 -7.79 11.02 8.75
CA ALA A 91 -7.39 11.06 10.15
C ALA A 91 -5.88 10.81 10.34
N VAL A 92 -5.26 9.96 9.53
CA VAL A 92 -3.80 9.76 9.52
C VAL A 92 -3.09 11.02 9.04
N TYR A 93 -3.61 11.68 8.01
CA TYR A 93 -3.07 12.94 7.51
C TYR A 93 -3.11 14.03 8.58
N ASP A 94 -4.26 14.24 9.21
CA ASP A 94 -4.44 15.24 10.27
C ASP A 94 -3.59 14.93 11.51
N GLN A 95 -3.34 13.65 11.80
CA GLN A 95 -2.51 13.21 12.92
C GLN A 95 -1.00 13.27 12.62
N ALA A 96 -0.60 13.41 11.35
CA ALA A 96 0.81 13.37 10.97
C ALA A 96 1.56 14.60 11.47
N GLY A 97 2.61 14.38 12.28
CA GLY A 97 3.41 15.44 12.90
C GLY A 97 2.92 15.86 14.28
N GLU A 98 1.76 15.38 14.72
CA GLU A 98 1.24 15.64 16.06
C GLU A 98 1.81 14.63 17.07
N GLU A 99 2.39 15.15 18.16
CA GLU A 99 3.00 14.31 19.22
C GLU A 99 1.95 13.48 19.97
N VAL A 100 0.75 14.06 20.15
CA VAL A 100 -0.33 13.46 20.93
C VAL A 100 -1.46 13.07 19.99
N ILE A 101 -1.92 11.84 20.15
CA ILE A 101 -3.06 11.31 19.43
C ILE A 101 -4.35 11.55 20.20
N THR A 102 -5.33 12.17 19.54
CA THR A 102 -6.67 12.33 20.10
C THR A 102 -7.42 11.00 20.12
N GLU A 103 -8.35 10.83 21.06
CA GLU A 103 -9.18 9.62 21.11
C GLU A 103 -10.01 9.44 19.82
N ALA A 104 -10.46 10.55 19.22
CA ALA A 104 -11.18 10.53 17.95
C ALA A 104 -10.30 10.07 16.78
N SER A 105 -9.08 10.61 16.66
CA SER A 105 -8.11 10.19 15.64
C SER A 105 -7.78 8.70 15.81
N ARG A 106 -7.54 8.25 17.05
CA ARG A 106 -7.30 6.85 17.38
C ARG A 106 -8.45 5.97 16.93
N ALA A 107 -9.69 6.32 17.29
CA ALA A 107 -10.87 5.54 16.93
C ALA A 107 -11.04 5.44 15.40
N SER A 108 -10.81 6.53 14.68
CA SER A 108 -10.84 6.54 13.21
C SER A 108 -9.79 5.61 12.60
N ILE A 109 -8.55 5.69 13.08
CA ILE A 109 -7.43 4.88 12.58
C ILE A 109 -7.64 3.39 12.88
N VAL A 110 -8.12 3.05 14.08
CA VAL A 110 -8.48 1.67 14.44
C VAL A 110 -9.61 1.16 13.52
N SER A 111 -10.64 1.97 13.28
CA SER A 111 -11.73 1.60 12.38
C SER A 111 -11.23 1.34 10.96
N GLY A 112 -10.32 2.18 10.46
CA GLY A 112 -9.63 1.98 9.19
C GLY A 112 -8.86 0.66 9.12
N LEU A 113 -8.08 0.33 10.16
CA LEU A 113 -7.34 -0.93 10.20
C LEU A 113 -8.27 -2.15 10.19
N LEU A 114 -9.39 -2.09 10.91
CA LEU A 114 -10.39 -3.17 10.88
C LEU A 114 -11.06 -3.28 9.50
N ALA A 115 -11.26 -2.16 8.79
CA ALA A 115 -11.75 -2.19 7.41
C ALA A 115 -10.71 -2.81 6.46
N CYS A 116 -9.42 -2.49 6.63
CA CYS A 116 -8.34 -3.15 5.90
C CYS A 116 -8.34 -4.67 6.07
N GLU A 117 -8.54 -5.17 7.30
CA GLU A 117 -8.62 -6.61 7.54
C GLU A 117 -9.71 -7.29 6.71
N ARG A 118 -10.91 -6.68 6.68
CA ARG A 118 -12.04 -7.20 5.91
C ARG A 118 -11.78 -7.13 4.41
N LEU A 119 -11.24 -6.02 3.92
CA LEU A 119 -10.91 -5.85 2.50
C LEU A 119 -9.81 -6.81 2.05
N LEU A 120 -8.77 -7.02 2.85
CA LEU A 120 -7.68 -7.94 2.52
C LEU A 120 -8.15 -9.39 2.34
N ALA A 121 -9.29 -9.78 2.91
CA ALA A 121 -9.88 -11.09 2.69
C ALA A 121 -10.61 -11.21 1.34
N GLU A 122 -10.98 -10.09 0.72
CA GLU A 122 -11.75 -10.02 -0.53
C GLU A 122 -10.90 -9.61 -1.74
N LEU A 123 -9.81 -8.87 -1.51
CA LEU A 123 -8.92 -8.35 -2.55
C LEU A 123 -8.09 -9.45 -3.23
N ASP A 124 -7.80 -9.25 -4.51
CA ASP A 124 -6.87 -10.10 -5.24
C ASP A 124 -5.45 -9.95 -4.67
N PHE A 125 -4.79 -11.09 -4.46
CA PHE A 125 -3.44 -11.12 -3.92
C PHE A 125 -2.44 -10.38 -4.82
N ASP A 126 -2.59 -10.44 -6.14
CA ASP A 126 -1.72 -9.73 -7.08
C ASP A 126 -1.89 -8.22 -6.96
N SER A 127 -3.12 -7.72 -6.79
CA SER A 127 -3.42 -6.31 -6.59
C SER A 127 -2.85 -5.76 -5.28
N VAL A 128 -2.99 -6.52 -4.18
CA VAL A 128 -2.36 -6.18 -2.89
C VAL A 128 -0.85 -6.12 -3.02
N THR A 129 -0.26 -7.08 -3.72
CA THR A 129 1.17 -7.18 -3.89
C THR A 129 1.75 -6.05 -4.74
N GLU A 130 1.09 -5.71 -5.85
CA GLU A 130 1.52 -4.61 -6.72
C GLU A 130 1.46 -3.27 -5.97
N SER A 131 0.36 -3.02 -5.24
CA SER A 131 0.21 -1.82 -4.41
C SER A 131 1.26 -1.74 -3.30
N ALA A 132 1.62 -2.87 -2.70
CA ALA A 132 2.68 -2.94 -1.69
C ALA A 132 4.09 -2.79 -2.29
N PHE A 133 4.31 -3.22 -3.54
CA PHE A 133 5.53 -2.94 -4.28
C PHE A 133 5.66 -1.46 -4.64
N GLU A 134 4.57 -0.81 -5.03
CA GLU A 134 4.54 0.64 -5.24
C GLU A 134 4.87 1.39 -3.95
N LEU A 135 4.27 1.01 -2.82
CA LEU A 135 4.61 1.54 -1.51
C LEU A 135 6.11 1.39 -1.21
N HIS A 136 6.68 0.20 -1.43
CA HIS A 136 8.11 -0.03 -1.22
C HIS A 136 8.96 0.92 -2.07
N CYS A 137 8.62 1.10 -3.35
CA CYS A 137 9.31 2.01 -4.25
C CYS A 137 9.22 3.48 -3.78
N LEU A 138 8.09 3.91 -3.21
CA LEU A 138 7.94 5.26 -2.64
C LEU A 138 8.80 5.45 -1.40
N LEU A 139 8.85 4.44 -0.51
CA LEU A 139 9.66 4.48 0.70
C LEU A 139 11.16 4.51 0.40
N GLU A 140 11.63 3.76 -0.60
CA GLU A 140 13.03 3.83 -1.07
C GLU A 140 13.41 5.21 -1.60
N ARG A 141 12.45 5.98 -2.11
CA ARG A 141 12.64 7.37 -2.56
C ARG A 141 12.53 8.38 -1.43
N GLY A 142 12.11 7.97 -0.24
CA GLY A 142 12.08 8.79 0.97
C GLY A 142 10.90 8.49 1.88
N ALA A 143 9.70 8.93 1.50
CA ALA A 143 8.49 8.77 2.31
C ALA A 143 7.25 8.82 1.42
N VAL A 144 6.19 8.13 1.87
CA VAL A 144 4.84 8.32 1.32
C VAL A 144 4.30 9.66 1.79
N ARG A 145 3.72 10.42 0.87
CA ARG A 145 3.13 11.73 1.10
C ARG A 145 1.63 11.68 0.83
N TRP A 146 0.93 12.70 1.31
CA TRP A 146 -0.49 12.86 1.01
C TRP A 146 -0.79 12.90 -0.50
N SER A 147 0.09 13.51 -1.29
CA SER A 147 -0.02 13.53 -2.75
C SER A 147 -0.04 12.15 -3.42
N ASP A 148 0.49 11.13 -2.73
CA ASP A 148 0.45 9.75 -3.23
C ASP A 148 -0.91 9.08 -2.90
N PHE A 149 -1.62 9.57 -1.88
CA PHE A 149 -2.98 9.13 -1.53
C PHE A 149 -4.07 9.78 -2.37
N GLU A 150 -3.89 11.04 -2.78
CA GLU A 150 -4.91 11.81 -3.51
C GLU A 150 -5.48 11.05 -4.72
N PRO A 151 -4.66 10.47 -5.62
CA PRO A 151 -5.17 9.71 -6.77
C PRO A 151 -5.99 8.49 -6.37
N LEU A 152 -5.58 7.81 -5.29
CA LEU A 152 -6.27 6.62 -4.79
C LEU A 152 -7.63 6.99 -4.21
N ILE A 153 -7.67 8.05 -3.40
CA ILE A 153 -8.89 8.55 -2.78
C ILE A 153 -9.87 9.06 -3.85
N GLU A 154 -9.39 9.79 -4.85
CA GLU A 154 -10.22 10.25 -5.98
C GLU A 154 -10.84 9.08 -6.74
N ALA A 155 -10.04 8.04 -7.05
CA ALA A 155 -10.51 6.85 -7.74
C ALA A 155 -11.61 6.10 -6.97
N VAL A 156 -11.55 6.10 -5.63
CA VAL A 156 -12.59 5.51 -4.76
C VAL A 156 -13.63 6.53 -4.25
N SER A 157 -13.75 7.67 -4.93
CA SER A 157 -14.74 8.71 -4.62
C SER A 157 -15.69 9.01 -5.79
N ALA A 158 -15.36 8.57 -7.00
CA ALA A 158 -16.16 8.72 -8.22
C ALA A 158 -17.38 7.78 -8.23
#